data_AF-A0A2J7VHZ2-F1
#
_entry.id   AF-A0A2J7VHZ2-F1
#
_cell.length_a   1.000
_cell.length_b   1.000
_cell.length_c   1.000
_cell.angle_alpha   90.00
_cell.angle_beta   90.00
_cell.angle_gamma   90.00
#
_symmetry.space_group_name_H-M   'P 1'
#
loop_
_entity.id
_entity.type
_entity.pdbx_description
1 polymer ?
#
loop_
_entity_poly.entity_id
_entity_poly.type
_entity_poly.pdbx_seq_one_letter_code
_entity_poly.pdbx_strand_id
1 'polypeptide(L)'
;MEIRIDEIKVRQMVSRVRNSLGVDAVSHSKAFEVVSQVLGYPNWDTLSGMLKREAQASFKMDNPVTLYLSAFACDEFGEAPRWAKVTLDQAFMDQLLAMRTRCIEQNLDLQATSAEPEAWQEDGMFPRRVSGTAVYVNKGGWWFQGYPKHCNYAIETRMVEIETLLTVLKTRTSSEYLAWHGDVLVYETAGDMQPFVESLIEEGELEELTPDR
;
A
#
# COMPACT_ATOMS: atom_id res chain seq x y z
N MET A 1 35.82 -24.25 -8.61
CA MET A 1 35.30 -23.60 -7.40
C MET A 1 34.10 -22.77 -7.83
N GLU A 2 32.90 -23.34 -7.77
CA GLU A 2 31.66 -22.61 -8.08
C GLU A 2 31.35 -21.67 -6.91
N ILE A 3 31.36 -20.37 -7.17
CA ILE A 3 30.87 -19.38 -6.22
C ILE A 3 29.34 -19.41 -6.31
N ARG A 4 28.68 -20.15 -5.42
CA ARG A 4 27.23 -20.04 -5.23
C ARG A 4 26.92 -18.74 -4.49
N ILE A 5 26.44 -17.74 -5.22
CA ILE A 5 25.89 -16.53 -4.64
C ILE A 5 24.43 -16.82 -4.29
N ASP A 6 24.10 -16.82 -3.00
CA ASP A 6 22.72 -16.99 -2.56
C ASP A 6 21.92 -15.67 -2.68
N GLU A 7 20.60 -15.79 -2.82
CA GLU A 7 19.67 -14.68 -3.02
C GLU A 7 19.72 -13.63 -1.90
N ILE A 8 19.93 -14.06 -0.66
CA ILE A 8 20.05 -13.20 0.52
C ILE A 8 21.32 -12.34 0.41
N LYS A 9 22.43 -12.91 -0.06
CA LYS A 9 23.67 -12.17 -0.31
C LYS A 9 23.53 -11.14 -1.42
N VAL A 10 22.79 -11.46 -2.49
CA VAL A 10 22.49 -10.49 -3.56
C VAL A 10 21.66 -9.32 -3.01
N ARG A 11 20.60 -9.61 -2.25
CA ARG A 11 19.75 -8.57 -1.63
C ARG A 11 20.54 -7.68 -0.66
N GLN A 12 21.40 -8.27 0.17
CA GLN A 12 22.26 -7.52 1.09
C GLN A 12 23.28 -6.64 0.36
N MET A 13 23.89 -7.13 -0.72
CA MET A 13 24.78 -6.34 -1.57
C MET A 13 24.04 -5.15 -2.21
N VAL A 14 22.87 -5.40 -2.81
CA VAL A 14 22.05 -4.35 -3.44
C VAL A 14 21.65 -3.28 -2.42
N SER A 15 21.22 -3.67 -1.22
CA SER A 15 20.85 -2.73 -0.16
C SER A 15 22.03 -1.86 0.29
N ARG A 16 23.22 -2.43 0.47
CA ARG A 16 24.43 -1.68 0.84
C ARG A 16 24.84 -0.70 -0.25
N VAL A 17 24.79 -1.11 -1.52
CA VAL A 17 25.16 -0.26 -2.65
C VAL A 17 24.14 0.87 -2.84
N ARG A 18 22.84 0.59 -2.73
CA ARG A 18 21.77 1.59 -2.81
C ARG A 18 21.90 2.66 -1.73
N ASN A 19 22.20 2.26 -0.49
CA ASN A 19 22.43 3.19 0.62
C ASN A 19 23.70 4.04 0.43
N SER A 20 24.68 3.55 -0.31
CA SER A 20 25.94 4.28 -0.57
C SER A 20 25.89 5.27 -1.74
N LEU A 21 24.98 5.07 -2.70
CA LEU A 21 24.96 5.82 -3.97
C LEU A 21 23.76 6.76 -4.13
N GLY A 22 22.71 6.64 -3.30
CA GLY A 22 21.45 7.35 -3.49
C GLY A 22 20.58 6.72 -4.59
N VAL A 23 19.26 6.92 -4.51
CA VAL A 23 18.26 6.15 -5.30
C VAL A 23 18.39 6.38 -6.81
N ASP A 24 18.72 7.60 -7.24
CA ASP A 24 18.77 7.97 -8.66
C ASP A 24 20.05 7.50 -9.39
N ALA A 25 21.13 7.21 -8.66
CA ALA A 25 22.38 6.72 -9.25
C ALA A 25 22.37 5.21 -9.54
N VAL A 26 21.36 4.49 -9.04
CA VAL A 26 21.26 3.02 -9.12
C VAL A 26 20.93 2.55 -10.53
N SER A 27 20.03 3.23 -11.23
CA SER A 27 19.55 2.86 -12.58
C SER A 27 20.60 3.01 -13.68
N HIS A 28 21.67 3.79 -13.45
CA HIS A 28 22.73 4.05 -14.43
C HIS A 28 24.11 3.57 -13.98
N SER A 29 24.19 2.91 -12.82
CA SER A 29 25.47 2.48 -12.27
C SER A 29 25.93 1.19 -12.94
N LYS A 30 27.13 1.25 -13.53
CA LYS A 30 27.82 0.09 -14.13
C LYS A 30 27.96 -1.09 -13.16
N ALA A 31 27.97 -0.84 -11.86
CA ALA A 31 28.02 -1.91 -10.86
C ALA A 31 26.76 -2.78 -10.90
N PHE A 32 25.58 -2.20 -11.10
CA PHE A 32 24.32 -2.96 -11.19
C PHE A 32 24.15 -3.68 -12.53
N GLU A 33 24.68 -3.11 -13.62
CA GLU A 33 24.82 -3.81 -14.90
C GLU A 33 25.68 -5.07 -14.77
N VAL A 34 26.83 -4.97 -14.10
CA VAL A 34 27.71 -6.13 -13.83
C VAL A 34 27.01 -7.18 -12.96
N VAL A 35 26.29 -6.78 -11.90
CA VAL A 35 25.51 -7.72 -11.08
C VAL A 35 24.46 -8.44 -11.93
N SER A 36 23.79 -7.74 -12.82
CA SER A 36 22.79 -8.31 -13.73
C SER A 36 23.41 -9.34 -14.67
N GLN A 37 24.53 -9.00 -15.31
CA GLN A 37 25.25 -9.91 -16.20
C GLN A 37 25.79 -11.15 -15.47
N VAL A 38 26.32 -11.00 -14.26
CA VAL A 38 26.80 -12.13 -13.43
C VAL A 38 25.66 -13.09 -13.09
N LEU A 39 24.45 -12.56 -12.89
CA LEU A 39 23.26 -13.35 -12.62
C LEU A 39 22.54 -13.83 -13.89
N GLY A 40 23.09 -13.57 -15.08
CA GLY A 40 22.55 -14.03 -16.37
C GLY A 40 21.41 -13.17 -16.93
N TYR A 41 21.21 -11.96 -16.41
CA TYR A 41 20.18 -11.03 -16.87
C TYR A 41 20.76 -9.95 -17.80
N PRO A 42 19.99 -9.50 -18.80
CA PRO A 42 20.49 -8.60 -19.84
C PRO A 42 20.81 -7.18 -19.35
N ASN A 43 20.13 -6.70 -18.29
CA ASN A 43 20.36 -5.38 -17.69
C ASN A 43 19.73 -5.30 -16.29
N TRP A 44 20.02 -4.20 -15.57
CA TRP A 44 19.48 -3.95 -14.23
C TRP A 44 17.96 -3.80 -14.18
N ASP A 45 17.35 -3.22 -15.20
CA ASP A 45 15.89 -3.07 -15.24
C ASP A 45 15.19 -4.44 -15.26
N THR A 46 15.76 -5.40 -15.99
CA THR A 46 15.24 -6.77 -16.04
C THR A 46 15.41 -7.48 -14.71
N LEU A 47 16.62 -7.45 -14.13
CA LEU A 47 16.89 -8.08 -12.84
C LEU A 47 16.05 -7.44 -11.72
N SER A 48 16.00 -6.11 -11.64
CA SER A 48 15.24 -5.40 -10.62
C SER A 48 13.74 -5.63 -10.76
N GLY A 49 13.22 -5.71 -11.99
CA GLY A 49 11.85 -6.11 -12.27
C GLY A 49 11.53 -7.54 -11.85
N MET A 50 12.48 -8.48 -11.99
CA MET A 50 12.32 -9.86 -11.52
C MET A 50 12.41 -9.96 -10.00
N LEU A 51 13.38 -9.30 -9.36
CA LEU A 51 13.49 -9.27 -7.90
C LEU A 51 12.28 -8.62 -7.24
N LYS A 52 11.69 -7.58 -7.86
CA LYS A 52 10.42 -6.99 -7.42
C LYS A 52 9.27 -8.00 -7.55
N ARG A 53 9.18 -8.70 -8.68
CA ARG A 53 8.18 -9.76 -8.89
C ARG A 53 8.32 -10.91 -7.91
N GLU A 54 9.52 -11.41 -7.65
CA GLU A 54 9.76 -12.44 -6.63
C GLU A 54 9.44 -11.93 -5.22
N ALA A 55 9.88 -10.72 -4.87
CA ALA A 55 9.59 -10.14 -3.55
C ALA A 55 8.07 -9.94 -3.32
N GLN A 56 7.31 -9.64 -4.38
CA GLN A 56 5.85 -9.55 -4.33
C GLN A 56 5.20 -10.93 -4.29
N ALA A 57 5.66 -11.89 -5.11
CA ALA A 57 5.17 -13.27 -5.08
C ALA A 57 5.48 -14.01 -3.76
N SER A 58 6.52 -13.57 -3.05
CA SER A 58 6.91 -14.10 -1.74
C SER A 58 6.38 -13.28 -0.57
N PHE A 59 5.56 -12.24 -0.79
CA PHE A 59 5.04 -11.45 0.31
C PHE A 59 4.16 -12.32 1.21
N LYS A 60 4.52 -12.37 2.49
CA LYS A 60 3.80 -13.13 3.50
C LYS A 60 3.42 -12.22 4.65
N MET A 61 2.15 -12.26 5.01
CA MET A 61 1.63 -11.69 6.24
C MET A 61 1.57 -12.77 7.30
N ASP A 62 2.26 -12.53 8.40
CA ASP A 62 2.22 -13.42 9.56
C ASP A 62 0.90 -13.28 10.31
N ASN A 63 0.35 -12.06 10.40
CA ASN A 63 -0.92 -11.75 11.05
C ASN A 63 -1.69 -10.69 10.24
N PRO A 64 -3.03 -10.73 10.19
CA PRO A 64 -3.84 -9.65 9.64
C PRO A 64 -3.56 -8.30 10.32
N VAL A 65 -3.58 -7.22 9.54
CA VAL A 65 -3.37 -5.85 10.02
C VAL A 65 -4.59 -5.02 9.68
N THR A 66 -5.15 -4.32 10.66
CA THR A 66 -6.19 -3.33 10.40
C THR A 66 -5.57 -2.06 9.82
N LEU A 67 -6.18 -1.55 8.76
CA LEU A 67 -5.82 -0.30 8.11
C LEU A 67 -7.02 0.64 8.11
N TYR A 68 -6.86 1.84 8.67
CA TYR A 68 -7.80 2.95 8.52
C TYR A 68 -7.33 3.87 7.39
N LEU A 69 -8.25 4.16 6.48
CA LEU A 69 -8.04 5.00 5.31
C LEU A 69 -8.94 6.21 5.37
N SER A 70 -8.39 7.39 5.18
CA SER A 70 -9.20 8.58 4.94
C SER A 70 -10.07 8.43 3.69
N ALA A 71 -11.31 8.92 3.76
CA ALA A 71 -12.29 8.86 2.69
C ALA A 71 -12.88 10.24 2.40
N PHE A 72 -13.30 10.45 1.15
CA PHE A 72 -13.78 11.74 0.65
C PHE A 72 -14.82 11.55 -0.46
N ALA A 73 -15.62 12.59 -0.70
CA ALA A 73 -16.54 12.62 -1.84
C ALA A 73 -15.80 13.15 -3.07
N CYS A 74 -16.05 12.55 -4.22
CA CYS A 74 -15.51 13.03 -5.50
C CYS A 74 -16.24 14.27 -6.03
N ASP A 75 -17.24 14.76 -5.30
CA ASP A 75 -18.01 15.97 -5.58
C ASP A 75 -17.81 16.98 -4.43
N GLU A 76 -17.59 18.25 -4.75
CA GLU A 76 -17.28 19.30 -3.77
C GLU A 76 -18.43 19.61 -2.80
N PHE A 77 -19.67 19.27 -3.18
CA PHE A 77 -20.86 19.39 -2.34
C PHE A 77 -21.28 18.04 -1.76
N GLY A 78 -20.52 16.98 -2.05
CA GLY A 78 -20.77 15.64 -1.56
C GLY A 78 -20.34 15.49 -0.10
N GLU A 79 -21.17 14.80 0.67
CA GLU A 79 -20.79 14.31 1.99
C GLU A 79 -20.18 12.91 1.85
N ALA A 80 -19.20 12.58 2.69
CA ALA A 80 -18.54 11.27 2.69
C ALA A 80 -18.29 10.81 4.13
N PRO A 81 -18.13 9.50 4.37
CA PRO A 81 -17.52 9.05 5.61
C PRO A 81 -16.10 9.58 5.67
N ARG A 82 -15.61 9.89 6.88
CA ARG A 82 -14.23 10.36 7.09
C ARG A 82 -13.21 9.25 6.87
N TRP A 83 -13.61 8.01 7.12
CA TRP A 83 -12.72 6.87 6.99
C TRP A 83 -13.40 5.59 6.49
N ALA A 84 -12.56 4.67 6.03
CA ALA A 84 -12.88 3.27 5.82
C ALA A 84 -11.88 2.39 6.61
N LYS A 85 -12.39 1.30 7.18
CA LYS A 85 -11.61 0.29 7.88
C LYS A 85 -11.44 -0.92 6.98
N VAL A 86 -10.20 -1.37 6.80
CA VAL A 86 -9.86 -2.51 5.95
C VAL A 86 -8.99 -3.48 6.73
N THR A 87 -9.36 -4.76 6.71
CA THR A 87 -8.45 -5.81 7.17
C THR A 87 -7.52 -6.21 6.03
N LEU A 88 -6.22 -5.94 6.21
CA LEU A 88 -5.16 -6.44 5.34
C LEU A 88 -4.79 -7.84 5.82
N ASP A 89 -5.22 -8.87 5.11
CA ASP A 89 -4.78 -10.24 5.33
C ASP A 89 -4.02 -10.77 4.10
N GLN A 90 -3.54 -12.01 4.18
CA GLN A 90 -2.83 -12.62 3.06
C GLN A 90 -3.69 -12.69 1.80
N ALA A 91 -4.99 -12.97 1.92
CA ALA A 91 -5.87 -13.13 0.77
C ALA A 91 -6.09 -11.80 0.04
N PHE A 92 -6.31 -10.71 0.80
CA PHE A 92 -6.42 -9.36 0.27
C PHE A 92 -5.13 -8.94 -0.43
N MET A 93 -3.97 -9.18 0.20
CA MET A 93 -2.67 -8.83 -0.37
C MET A 93 -2.35 -9.64 -1.63
N ASP A 94 -2.66 -10.94 -1.65
CA ASP A 94 -2.49 -11.78 -2.84
C ASP A 94 -3.37 -11.27 -4.00
N GLN A 95 -4.63 -10.91 -3.73
CA GLN A 95 -5.53 -10.33 -4.72
C GLN A 95 -5.02 -8.99 -5.24
N LEU A 96 -4.60 -8.08 -4.36
CA LEU A 96 -4.06 -6.77 -4.70
C LEU A 96 -2.82 -6.90 -5.62
N LEU A 97 -1.88 -7.76 -5.25
CA LEU A 97 -0.65 -7.97 -6.02
C LEU A 97 -0.92 -8.66 -7.36
N ALA A 98 -1.88 -9.59 -7.42
CA ALA A 98 -2.31 -10.20 -8.67
C ALA A 98 -3.00 -9.18 -9.60
N MET A 99 -3.84 -8.28 -9.08
CA MET A 99 -4.43 -7.19 -9.85
C MET A 99 -3.35 -6.25 -10.40
N ARG A 100 -2.42 -5.80 -9.55
CA ARG A 100 -1.30 -4.96 -9.98
C ARG A 100 -0.44 -5.64 -11.05
N THR A 101 -0.13 -6.92 -10.88
CA THR A 101 0.65 -7.70 -11.85
C THR A 101 -0.04 -7.71 -13.22
N ARG A 102 -1.36 -7.92 -13.25
CA ARG A 102 -2.14 -7.83 -14.50
C ARG A 102 -2.08 -6.43 -15.11
N CYS A 103 -2.18 -5.36 -14.32
CA CYS A 103 -2.01 -3.99 -14.82
C CYS A 103 -0.63 -3.76 -15.47
N ILE A 104 0.43 -4.34 -14.92
CA ILE A 104 1.80 -4.24 -15.46
C ILE A 104 1.93 -5.07 -16.74
N GLU A 105 1.59 -6.36 -16.69
CA GLU A 105 1.80 -7.30 -17.79
C GLU A 105 0.94 -7.00 -19.01
N GLN A 106 -0.29 -6.56 -18.80
CA GLN A 106 -1.25 -6.25 -19.88
C GLN A 106 -1.28 -4.76 -20.21
N ASN A 107 -0.43 -3.95 -19.57
CA ASN A 107 -0.40 -2.50 -19.72
C ASN A 107 -1.76 -1.83 -19.52
N LEU A 108 -2.53 -2.29 -18.52
CA LEU A 108 -3.79 -1.67 -18.13
C LEU A 108 -3.52 -0.46 -17.23
N ASP A 109 -4.25 0.63 -17.46
CA ASP A 109 -4.18 1.80 -16.58
C ASP A 109 -4.88 1.54 -15.24
N LEU A 110 -5.93 0.72 -15.26
CA LEU A 110 -6.78 0.49 -14.10
C LEU A 110 -7.48 -0.87 -14.18
N GLN A 111 -7.61 -1.53 -13.05
CA GLN A 111 -8.45 -2.70 -12.86
C GLN A 111 -9.36 -2.49 -11.63
N ALA A 112 -10.58 -3.01 -11.69
CA ALA A 112 -11.51 -2.99 -10.57
C ALA A 112 -12.09 -4.39 -10.32
N THR A 113 -12.44 -4.68 -9.08
CA THR A 113 -13.24 -5.85 -8.72
C THR A 113 -14.15 -5.53 -7.54
N SER A 114 -15.31 -6.20 -7.48
CA SER A 114 -16.27 -5.99 -6.41
C SER A 114 -15.63 -6.39 -5.08
N ALA A 115 -15.54 -5.43 -4.18
CA ALA A 115 -15.00 -5.61 -2.83
C ALA A 115 -15.46 -4.43 -1.98
N GLU A 116 -15.66 -4.69 -0.69
CA GLU A 116 -16.05 -3.69 0.29
C GLU A 116 -14.98 -3.61 1.39
N PRO A 117 -14.72 -2.41 1.95
CA PRO A 117 -14.00 -2.34 3.22
C PRO A 117 -14.83 -3.04 4.30
N GLU A 118 -14.19 -3.38 5.41
CA GLU A 118 -14.86 -4.00 6.57
C GLU A 118 -15.91 -3.06 7.15
N ALA A 119 -15.61 -1.76 7.19
CA ALA A 119 -16.54 -0.72 7.58
C ALA A 119 -16.22 0.58 6.85
N TRP A 120 -17.27 1.37 6.61
CA TRP A 120 -17.15 2.81 6.44
C TRP A 120 -17.51 3.46 7.77
N GLN A 121 -17.03 4.68 8.02
CA GLN A 121 -17.46 5.43 9.20
C GLN A 121 -18.99 5.46 9.28
N GLU A 122 -19.54 5.00 10.41
CA GLU A 122 -20.95 5.08 10.75
C GLU A 122 -21.14 6.16 11.83
N ASP A 123 -21.11 7.42 11.43
CA ASP A 123 -21.62 8.49 12.30
C ASP A 123 -23.08 8.79 11.96
N GLY A 124 -23.86 9.27 12.93
CA GLY A 124 -25.27 9.61 12.71
C GLY A 124 -25.51 10.71 11.65
N MET A 125 -24.44 11.36 11.18
CA MET A 125 -24.46 12.43 10.17
C MET A 125 -24.33 11.87 8.75
N PHE A 126 -23.66 10.73 8.57
CA PHE A 126 -23.57 9.98 7.32
C PHE A 126 -24.34 8.64 7.38
N PRO A 127 -25.67 8.63 7.56
CA PRO A 127 -26.46 7.40 7.70
C PRO A 127 -26.65 6.65 6.38
N ARG A 128 -25.86 6.95 5.34
CA ARG A 128 -26.08 6.48 3.98
C ARG A 128 -25.28 5.21 3.75
N ARG A 129 -26.01 4.11 3.60
CA ARG A 129 -25.46 2.85 3.08
C ARG A 129 -24.67 3.12 1.79
N VAL A 130 -23.40 2.76 1.79
CA VAL A 130 -22.55 2.74 0.60
C VAL A 130 -22.85 1.47 -0.19
N SER A 131 -22.94 1.59 -1.50
CA SER A 131 -23.28 0.48 -2.40
C SER A 131 -22.43 0.51 -3.66
N GLY A 132 -22.43 -0.59 -4.41
CA GLY A 132 -21.65 -0.67 -5.67
C GLY A 132 -20.16 -0.54 -5.42
N THR A 133 -19.69 -0.99 -4.26
CA THR A 133 -18.32 -0.79 -3.83
C THR A 133 -17.38 -1.72 -4.59
N ALA A 134 -16.23 -1.17 -4.98
CA ALA A 134 -15.18 -1.92 -5.63
C ALA A 134 -13.81 -1.44 -5.14
N VAL A 135 -12.84 -2.36 -5.16
CA VAL A 135 -11.43 -2.02 -5.03
C VAL A 135 -10.86 -1.77 -6.43
N TYR A 136 -10.20 -0.63 -6.57
CA TYR A 136 -9.53 -0.17 -7.78
C TYR A 136 -8.03 -0.29 -7.58
N VAL A 137 -7.33 -0.80 -8.60
CA VAL A 137 -5.88 -1.04 -8.58
C VAL A 137 -5.28 -0.56 -9.89
N ASN A 138 -4.23 0.25 -9.80
CA ASN A 138 -3.37 0.59 -10.93
C ASN A 138 -1.95 0.06 -10.69
N LYS A 139 -1.00 0.43 -11.55
CA LYS A 139 0.40 -0.04 -11.45
C LYS A 139 1.11 0.41 -10.15
N GLY A 140 0.68 1.52 -9.55
CA GLY A 140 1.32 2.16 -8.40
C GLY A 140 0.53 2.07 -7.09
N GLY A 141 -0.79 2.05 -7.13
CA GLY A 141 -1.64 2.21 -5.96
C GLY A 141 -3.02 1.56 -6.07
N TRP A 142 -3.75 1.62 -4.97
CA TRP A 142 -5.11 1.08 -4.84
C TRP A 142 -5.99 1.93 -3.93
N TRP A 143 -7.31 1.86 -4.14
CA TRP A 143 -8.32 2.53 -3.31
C TRP A 143 -9.66 1.80 -3.41
N PHE A 144 -10.57 2.10 -2.49
CA PHE A 144 -11.98 1.73 -2.62
C PHE A 144 -12.76 2.90 -3.20
N GLN A 145 -13.76 2.60 -4.03
CA GLN A 145 -14.78 3.54 -4.47
C GLN A 145 -16.15 2.93 -4.19
N GLY A 146 -17.10 3.74 -3.75
CA GLY A 146 -18.49 3.34 -3.58
C GLY A 146 -19.46 4.49 -3.83
N TYR A 147 -20.76 4.18 -3.80
CA TYR A 147 -21.82 5.13 -4.07
C TYR A 147 -22.78 5.20 -2.88
N PRO A 148 -22.87 6.35 -2.20
CA PRO A 148 -23.83 6.54 -1.13
C PRO A 148 -25.26 6.45 -1.67
N LYS A 149 -26.14 5.82 -0.91
CA LYS A 149 -27.54 5.66 -1.30
C LYS A 149 -28.19 7.02 -1.60
N HIS A 150 -28.92 7.08 -2.72
CA HIS A 150 -29.64 8.27 -3.19
C HIS A 150 -28.76 9.49 -3.53
N CYS A 151 -27.45 9.30 -3.66
CA CYS A 151 -26.53 10.31 -4.15
C CYS A 151 -26.16 10.07 -5.61
N ASN A 152 -25.78 11.14 -6.31
CA ASN A 152 -25.29 11.12 -7.69
C ASN A 152 -23.76 11.34 -7.79
N TYR A 153 -23.04 11.14 -6.68
CA TYR A 153 -21.60 11.26 -6.58
C TYR A 153 -20.99 9.98 -6.02
N ALA A 154 -19.70 9.77 -6.30
CA ALA A 154 -18.92 8.68 -5.72
C ALA A 154 -18.21 9.16 -4.45
N ILE A 155 -17.91 8.21 -3.56
CA ILE A 155 -16.95 8.38 -2.48
C ILE A 155 -15.76 7.48 -2.74
N GLU A 156 -14.58 7.91 -2.33
CA GLU A 156 -13.34 7.17 -2.49
C GLU A 156 -12.53 7.20 -1.19
N THR A 157 -11.79 6.13 -0.92
CA THR A 157 -10.65 6.22 0.00
C THR A 157 -9.49 6.92 -0.70
N ARG A 158 -8.59 7.52 0.08
CA ARG A 158 -7.27 7.93 -0.44
C ARG A 158 -6.58 6.74 -1.10
N MET A 159 -5.92 6.99 -2.24
CA MET A 159 -5.12 5.98 -2.92
C MET A 159 -3.87 5.67 -2.11
N VAL A 160 -3.68 4.40 -1.78
CA VAL A 160 -2.49 3.87 -1.10
C VAL A 160 -1.48 3.40 -2.13
N GLU A 161 -0.25 3.87 -2.03
CA GLU A 161 0.84 3.35 -2.86
C GLU A 161 1.25 1.93 -2.41
N ILE A 162 1.25 0.98 -3.35
CA ILE A 162 1.51 -0.43 -3.07
C ILE A 162 2.94 -0.65 -2.55
N GLU A 163 3.94 0.02 -3.13
CA GLU A 163 5.33 -0.14 -2.68
C GLU A 163 5.56 0.41 -1.26
N THR A 164 4.94 1.54 -0.93
CA THR A 164 4.96 2.09 0.43
C THR A 164 4.27 1.13 1.40
N LEU A 165 3.09 0.60 1.06
CA LEU A 165 2.39 -0.36 1.90
C LEU A 165 3.23 -1.62 2.18
N LEU A 166 3.80 -2.23 1.13
CA LEU A 166 4.66 -3.41 1.27
C LEU A 166 5.90 -3.13 2.13
N THR A 167 6.48 -1.94 1.99
CA THR A 167 7.64 -1.53 2.78
C THR A 167 7.27 -1.38 4.26
N VAL A 168 6.21 -0.64 4.56
CA VAL A 168 5.74 -0.37 5.92
C VAL A 168 5.34 -1.67 6.64
N LEU A 169 4.64 -2.58 5.95
CA LEU A 169 4.27 -3.90 6.49
C LEU A 169 5.50 -4.76 6.80
N LYS A 170 6.52 -4.74 5.92
CA LYS A 170 7.70 -5.58 6.07
C LYS A 170 8.69 -5.05 7.11
N THR A 171 8.87 -3.74 7.20
CA THR A 171 9.87 -3.13 8.09
C THR A 171 9.31 -2.66 9.42
N ARG A 172 7.97 -2.68 9.58
CA ARG A 172 7.27 -2.11 10.73
C ARG A 172 7.73 -0.66 11.00
N THR A 173 8.00 0.08 9.93
CA THR A 173 8.47 1.47 10.00
C THR A 173 7.46 2.33 9.26
N SER A 174 6.97 3.39 9.90
CA SER A 174 6.03 4.34 9.30
C SER A 174 6.67 5.13 8.15
N SER A 175 5.85 5.55 7.20
CA SER A 175 6.17 6.59 6.22
C SER A 175 5.48 7.90 6.58
N GLU A 176 5.64 8.93 5.75
CA GLU A 176 4.98 10.23 5.92
C GLU A 176 3.44 10.12 5.86
N TYR A 177 2.92 9.21 5.04
CA TYR A 177 1.48 9.09 4.76
C TYR A 177 0.85 7.80 5.31
N LEU A 178 1.66 6.83 5.73
CA LEU A 178 1.22 5.53 6.24
C LEU A 178 1.95 5.22 7.55
N ALA A 179 1.25 5.33 8.66
CA ALA A 179 1.86 5.23 9.99
C ALA A 179 1.26 4.10 10.83
N TRP A 180 2.11 3.46 11.63
CA TRP A 180 1.69 2.55 12.69
C TRP A 180 1.19 3.33 13.91
N HIS A 181 0.02 2.96 14.40
CA HIS A 181 -0.54 3.36 15.69
C HIS A 181 -0.80 2.08 16.51
N GLY A 182 0.16 1.71 17.37
CA GLY A 182 0.16 0.39 18.00
C GLY A 182 0.35 -0.73 16.97
N ASP A 183 -0.68 -1.56 16.81
CA ASP A 183 -0.73 -2.67 15.85
C ASP A 183 -1.65 -2.38 14.64
N VAL A 184 -2.15 -1.15 14.53
CA VAL A 184 -3.02 -0.69 13.45
C VAL A 184 -2.24 0.24 12.51
N LEU A 185 -2.56 0.21 11.23
CA LEU A 185 -2.08 1.18 10.25
C LEU A 185 -3.10 2.29 10.01
N VAL A 186 -2.60 3.49 9.83
CA VAL A 186 -3.40 4.68 9.51
C VAL A 186 -2.81 5.35 8.27
N TYR A 187 -3.66 5.67 7.30
CA TYR A 187 -3.25 6.30 6.04
C TYR A 187 -3.99 7.62 5.78
N GLU A 188 -3.21 8.69 5.68
CA GLU A 188 -3.70 10.05 5.47
C GLU A 188 -2.60 10.93 4.85
N THR A 189 -2.96 12.12 4.36
CA THR A 189 -1.98 13.15 3.97
C THR A 189 -1.11 13.59 5.16
N ALA A 190 0.12 14.02 4.87
CA ALA A 190 1.09 14.43 5.88
C ALA A 190 0.57 15.51 6.83
N GLY A 191 -0.26 16.42 6.33
CA GLY A 191 -0.81 17.53 7.11
C GLY A 191 -1.97 17.13 8.02
N ASP A 192 -2.67 16.05 7.69
CA ASP A 192 -3.93 15.67 8.33
C ASP A 192 -3.81 14.40 9.19
N MET A 193 -2.65 13.73 9.19
CA MET A 193 -2.42 12.48 9.93
C MET A 193 -2.77 12.59 11.43
N GLN A 194 -2.28 13.62 12.12
CA GLN A 194 -2.51 13.77 13.56
C GLN A 194 -3.99 14.03 13.88
N PRO A 195 -4.67 15.01 13.24
CA PRO A 195 -6.12 15.19 13.40
C PRO A 195 -6.93 13.92 13.06
N PHE A 196 -6.49 13.15 12.07
CA PHE A 196 -7.16 11.92 11.67
C PHE A 196 -7.07 10.84 12.75
N VAL A 197 -5.88 10.61 13.30
CA VAL A 197 -5.68 9.69 14.44
C VAL A 197 -6.50 10.13 15.65
N GLU A 198 -6.50 11.42 15.98
CA GLU A 198 -7.31 11.97 17.08
C GLU A 198 -8.80 11.69 16.87
N SER A 199 -9.32 11.88 15.66
CA SER A 199 -10.73 11.59 15.36
C SER A 199 -11.08 10.10 15.53
N LEU A 200 -10.18 9.19 15.14
CA LEU A 200 -10.38 7.76 15.33
C LEU A 200 -10.36 7.37 16.82
N ILE A 201 -9.56 8.06 17.66
CA ILE A 201 -9.56 7.86 19.11
C ILE A 201 -10.86 8.37 19.73
N GLU A 202 -11.32 9.56 19.34
CA GLU A 202 -12.59 10.14 19.81
C GLU A 202 -13.80 9.27 19.45
N GLU A 203 -13.77 8.64 18.28
CA GLU A 203 -14.80 7.71 17.80
C GLU A 203 -14.68 6.30 18.41
N GLY A 204 -13.62 6.02 19.18
CA GLY A 204 -13.39 4.73 19.85
C GLY A 204 -12.85 3.63 18.94
N GLU A 205 -12.39 3.97 17.74
CA GLU A 205 -11.77 3.05 16.78
C GLU A 205 -10.30 2.77 17.10
N LEU A 206 -9.62 3.72 17.76
CA LEU A 206 -8.24 3.59 18.23
C LEU A 206 -8.13 3.88 19.72
N GLU A 207 -7.16 3.23 20.39
CA GLU A 207 -6.79 3.57 21.76
C GLU A 207 -5.73 4.68 21.79
N GLU A 208 -5.74 5.50 22.85
CA GLU A 208 -4.66 6.46 23.08
C GLU A 208 -3.37 5.72 23.46
N LEU A 209 -2.30 5.92 22.68
CA LEU A 209 -1.00 5.35 23.01
C LEU A 209 -0.39 6.15 24.15
N THR A 210 -0.44 5.62 25.36
CA THR A 210 0.35 6.16 26.46
C THR A 210 1.84 5.97 26.16
N PRO A 211 2.68 7.01 26.22
CA PRO A 211 4.12 6.83 26.15
C PRO A 211 4.55 5.92 27.29
N ASP A 212 5.21 4.81 26.97
CA ASP A 212 5.82 3.93 27.97
C ASP A 212 6.67 4.79 28.94
N ARG A 213 6.38 4.66 30.24
CA ARG A 213 7.09 5.36 31.33
C ARG A 213 8.50 4.82 31.54
#